data_AF-A0A6F8ZQ15-F1
#
_entry.id   AF-A0A6F8ZQ15-F1
#
_cell.length_a   1.000
_cell.length_b   1.000
_cell.length_c   1.000
_cell.angle_alpha   90.00
_cell.angle_beta   90.00
_cell.angle_gamma   90.00
#
_symmetry.space_group_name_H-M   'P 1'
#
loop_
_entity.id
_entity.type
_entity.pdbx_description
1 polymer ?
#
loop_
_entity_poly.entity_id
_entity_poly.type
_entity_poly.pdbx_seq_one_letter_code
_entity_poly.pdbx_strand_id
1 'polypeptide(L)'
;MDSLYLKSLEGFVTVVTSDGDMIFLSENVNKLMGLTQVETTGQSIFDFTHPCDHDEIRENLSLKTGTGTKGKALSTERDFFMRMKCTVTNRGRTINLKSASWKVLHCTGHLKVYNSCTPRGLCGFKEHPLTCLLMI
;
A
#
# COMPACT_ATOMS: atom_id res chain seq x y z
N MET A 1 13.99 1.99 10.25
CA MET A 1 12.87 1.99 11.20
C MET A 1 13.28 1.14 12.38
N ASP A 2 13.31 1.69 13.59
CA ASP A 2 13.70 0.90 14.76
C ASP A 2 12.64 -0.15 15.08
N SER A 3 13.07 -1.33 15.53
CA SER A 3 12.17 -2.44 15.86
C SER A 3 11.11 -2.07 16.92
N LEU A 4 11.35 -1.03 17.72
CA LEU A 4 10.39 -0.52 18.70
C LEU A 4 9.17 0.13 18.03
N TYR A 5 9.36 0.92 16.97
CA TYR A 5 8.24 1.56 16.26
C TYR A 5 7.27 0.53 15.67
N LEU A 6 7.79 -0.50 15.00
CA LEU A 6 6.96 -1.57 14.42
C LEU A 6 6.27 -2.46 15.47
N LYS A 7 6.80 -2.52 16.69
CA LYS A 7 6.19 -3.25 17.81
C LYS A 7 5.08 -2.43 18.48
N SER A 8 5.22 -1.12 18.49
CA SER A 8 4.20 -0.20 19.02
C SER A 8 3.06 0.05 18.04
N LEU A 9 3.28 -0.21 16.75
CA LEU A 9 2.26 -0.07 15.73
C LEU A 9 1.25 -1.23 15.81
N GLU A 10 -0.03 -0.91 15.91
CA GLU A 10 -1.13 -1.88 15.77
C GLU A 10 -1.44 -2.20 14.29
N GLY A 11 -0.39 -2.24 13.46
CA GLY A 11 -0.50 -2.30 12.00
C GLY A 11 0.84 -2.65 11.34
N PHE A 12 0.91 -2.49 10.02
CA PHE A 12 2.12 -2.69 9.25
C PHE A 12 2.24 -1.62 8.19
N VAL A 13 3.47 -1.22 7.89
CA VAL A 13 3.72 -0.19 6.88
C VAL A 13 3.76 -0.85 5.51
N THR A 14 3.11 -0.23 4.53
CA THR A 14 3.22 -0.63 3.12
C THR A 14 3.35 0.58 2.20
N VAL A 15 4.03 0.38 1.07
CA VAL A 15 4.13 1.38 0.00
C VAL A 15 3.63 0.74 -1.29
N VAL A 16 2.65 1.40 -1.91
CA VAL A 16 1.97 0.92 -3.11
C VAL A 16 2.05 1.97 -4.20
N THR A 17 2.39 1.59 -5.43
CA THR A 17 2.45 2.50 -6.57
C THR A 17 1.03 2.91 -7.03
N SER A 18 0.93 3.94 -7.87
CA SER A 18 -0.34 4.30 -8.53
C SER A 18 -0.94 3.18 -9.37
N ASP A 19 -0.10 2.27 -9.87
CA ASP A 19 -0.53 1.11 -10.66
C ASP A 19 -1.01 -0.06 -9.77
N GLY A 20 -0.81 0.06 -8.46
CA GLY A 20 -1.22 -0.92 -7.47
C GLY A 20 -0.13 -1.92 -7.08
N ASP A 21 1.12 -1.72 -7.49
CA ASP A 21 2.23 -2.62 -7.13
C ASP A 21 2.71 -2.34 -5.71
N MET A 22 2.78 -3.39 -4.88
CA MET A 22 3.30 -3.28 -3.53
C MET A 22 4.83 -3.34 -3.53
N ILE A 23 5.50 -2.19 -3.44
CA ILE A 23 6.96 -2.09 -3.51
C ILE A 23 7.66 -2.23 -2.16
N PHE A 24 6.92 -2.09 -1.06
CA PHE A 24 7.44 -2.30 0.30
C PHE A 24 6.33 -2.75 1.25
N LEU A 25 6.68 -3.67 2.16
CA LEU A 25 5.90 -4.03 3.34
C LEU A 25 6.84 -4.19 4.53
N SER A 26 6.47 -3.79 5.74
CA SER A 26 7.27 -4.05 6.93
C SER A 26 7.21 -5.52 7.35
N GLU A 27 8.28 -6.02 7.98
CA GLU A 27 8.43 -7.44 8.34
C GLU A 27 7.32 -7.98 9.27
N ASN A 28 6.69 -7.12 10.06
CA ASN A 28 5.61 -7.49 10.99
C ASN A 28 4.29 -7.90 10.29
N VAL A 29 4.17 -7.72 8.96
CA VAL A 29 3.03 -8.22 8.17
C VAL A 29 2.84 -9.72 8.32
N ASN A 30 3.92 -10.49 8.52
CA ASN A 30 3.84 -11.94 8.73
C ASN A 30 3.11 -12.31 10.02
N LYS A 31 3.20 -11.48 11.06
CA LYS A 31 2.53 -11.73 12.35
C LYS A 31 1.07 -11.32 12.28
N LEU A 32 0.76 -10.26 11.53
CA LEU A 32 -0.57 -9.64 11.50
C LEU A 32 -1.50 -10.25 10.46
N MET A 33 -0.95 -10.64 9.31
CA MET A 33 -1.69 -11.15 8.14
C MET A 33 -1.26 -12.56 7.75
N GLY A 34 -0.07 -13.03 8.18
CA GLY A 34 0.46 -14.35 7.83
C GLY A 34 0.98 -14.45 6.39
N LEU A 35 1.18 -13.30 5.76
CA LEU A 35 1.84 -13.14 4.46
C LEU A 35 3.31 -12.79 4.69
N THR A 36 4.21 -13.25 3.82
CA THR A 36 5.61 -12.83 3.88
C THR A 36 5.87 -11.64 2.97
N GLN A 37 6.86 -10.81 3.32
CA GLN A 37 7.30 -9.70 2.47
C GLN A 37 7.72 -10.22 1.08
N VAL A 38 8.44 -11.34 1.03
CA VAL A 38 8.94 -11.94 -0.22
C VAL A 38 7.81 -12.35 -1.16
N GLU A 39 6.70 -12.88 -0.65
CA GLU A 39 5.54 -13.28 -1.46
C GLU A 39 4.70 -12.10 -1.95
N THR A 40 4.79 -10.96 -1.26
CA THR A 40 3.87 -9.83 -1.45
C THR A 40 4.52 -8.68 -2.22
N THR A 41 5.82 -8.48 -2.03
CA THR A 41 6.57 -7.42 -2.72
C THR A 41 6.64 -7.67 -4.22
N GLY A 42 6.35 -6.63 -5.00
CA GLY A 42 6.27 -6.66 -6.47
C GLY A 42 4.98 -7.27 -7.01
N GLN A 43 4.04 -7.68 -6.15
CA GLN A 43 2.72 -8.14 -6.56
C GLN A 43 1.69 -7.00 -6.49
N SER A 44 0.58 -7.18 -7.21
CA SER A 44 -0.51 -6.23 -7.19
C SER A 44 -1.29 -6.30 -5.88
N ILE A 45 -1.60 -5.16 -5.26
CA ILE A 45 -2.46 -5.06 -4.08
C ILE A 45 -3.85 -5.70 -4.33
N PHE A 46 -4.30 -5.70 -5.58
CA PHE A 46 -5.59 -6.27 -5.99
C PHE A 46 -5.65 -7.79 -5.85
N ASP A 47 -4.49 -8.48 -5.84
CA ASP A 47 -4.42 -9.94 -5.62
C ASP A 47 -4.67 -10.31 -4.15
N PHE A 48 -4.47 -9.36 -3.24
CA PHE A 48 -4.55 -9.57 -1.79
C PHE A 48 -5.75 -8.86 -1.17
N THR A 49 -6.47 -8.04 -1.91
CA THR A 49 -7.63 -7.28 -1.41
C THR A 49 -8.95 -7.80 -1.94
N HIS A 50 -10.03 -7.58 -1.19
CA HIS A 50 -11.36 -8.04 -1.56
C HIS A 50 -11.85 -7.32 -2.84
N PRO A 51 -12.39 -8.02 -3.84
CA PRO A 51 -12.78 -7.42 -5.12
C PRO A 51 -13.77 -6.24 -5.01
N CYS A 52 -14.70 -6.28 -4.06
CA CYS A 52 -15.63 -5.17 -3.82
C CYS A 52 -14.97 -3.88 -3.31
N ASP A 53 -13.72 -3.94 -2.85
CA ASP A 53 -12.99 -2.77 -2.33
C ASP A 53 -12.06 -2.17 -3.41
N HIS A 54 -11.93 -2.82 -4.57
CA HIS A 54 -10.95 -2.44 -5.60
C HIS A 54 -11.16 -1.03 -6.17
N ASP A 55 -12.41 -0.60 -6.33
CA ASP A 55 -12.70 0.72 -6.88
C ASP A 55 -12.31 1.83 -5.90
N GLU A 56 -12.60 1.65 -4.61
CA GLU A 56 -12.17 2.57 -3.55
C GLU A 56 -10.63 2.62 -3.43
N ILE A 57 -9.95 1.48 -3.54
CA ILE A 57 -8.49 1.41 -3.54
C ILE A 57 -7.92 2.19 -4.73
N ARG A 58 -8.46 2.01 -5.95
CA ARG A 58 -8.02 2.75 -7.15
C ARG A 58 -8.19 4.26 -6.97
N GLU A 59 -9.31 4.69 -6.41
CA GLU A 59 -9.54 6.10 -6.12
C GLU A 59 -8.49 6.67 -5.15
N ASN A 60 -8.13 5.91 -4.11
CA ASN A 60 -7.13 6.33 -3.11
C ASN A 60 -5.71 6.35 -3.68
N LEU A 61 -5.37 5.46 -4.62
CA LEU A 61 -4.08 5.45 -5.33
C LEU A 61 -3.97 6.57 -6.38
N SER A 62 -5.11 7.12 -6.83
CA SER A 62 -5.13 8.20 -7.81
C SER A 62 -4.81 9.58 -7.21
N LEU A 63 -4.11 10.40 -7.99
CA LEU A 63 -3.96 11.84 -7.70
C LEU A 63 -5.27 12.55 -8.08
N LYS A 64 -6.10 12.86 -7.08
CA LYS A 64 -7.25 13.75 -7.29
C LYS A 64 -6.75 15.19 -7.48
N THR A 65 -6.52 15.61 -8.72
CA THR A 65 -6.44 17.04 -9.07
C THR A 65 -7.82 17.63 -8.89
N GLY A 66 -8.02 18.46 -7.87
CA GLY A 66 -9.31 19.13 -7.67
C GLY A 66 -9.70 19.93 -8.91
N THR A 67 -10.75 19.49 -9.60
CA THR A 67 -11.42 20.26 -10.66
C THR A 67 -12.18 21.41 -10.01
N GLY A 68 -11.47 22.46 -9.62
CA GLY A 68 -12.05 23.59 -8.92
C GLY A 68 -11.09 24.77 -8.95
N THR A 69 -11.48 25.79 -9.67
CA THR A 69 -10.84 27.11 -9.73
C THR A 69 -10.34 27.58 -8.36
N LYS A 70 -9.06 27.97 -8.31
CA LYS A 70 -8.32 28.60 -7.20
C LYS A 70 -7.95 27.71 -5.99
N GLY A 71 -6.69 27.24 -6.02
CA GLY A 71 -5.81 27.31 -4.85
C GLY A 71 -6.03 26.35 -3.69
N LYS A 72 -6.59 25.15 -3.89
CA LYS A 72 -6.58 24.11 -2.85
C LYS A 72 -5.37 23.19 -2.99
N ALA A 73 -4.59 23.07 -1.92
CA ALA A 73 -3.53 22.08 -1.79
C ALA A 73 -4.05 20.69 -2.18
N LEU A 74 -3.29 19.95 -2.99
CA LEU A 74 -3.58 18.56 -3.32
C LEU A 74 -3.72 17.80 -2.00
N SER A 75 -4.90 17.22 -1.74
CA SER A 75 -5.06 16.32 -0.59
C SER A 75 -4.20 15.08 -0.87
N THR A 76 -3.10 14.96 -0.13
CA THR A 76 -2.21 13.81 -0.18
C THR A 76 -2.60 12.77 0.86
N GLU A 77 -3.26 13.17 1.94
CA GLU A 77 -3.74 12.27 2.99
C GLU A 77 -4.82 11.32 2.47
N ARG A 78 -4.74 10.07 2.89
CA ARG A 78 -5.69 9.00 2.59
C ARG A 78 -6.09 8.32 3.88
N ASP A 79 -7.38 8.09 4.02
CA ASP A 79 -7.99 7.45 5.17
C ASP A 79 -9.20 6.66 4.65
N PHE A 80 -9.08 5.33 4.65
CA PHE A 80 -10.12 4.43 4.16
C PHE A 80 -10.00 3.06 4.82
N PHE A 81 -11.01 2.22 4.65
CA PHE A 81 -10.98 0.83 5.07
C PHE A 81 -10.84 -0.09 3.86
N MET A 82 -10.08 -1.16 3.99
CA MET A 82 -10.07 -2.23 2.99
C MET A 82 -9.99 -3.60 3.64
N ARG A 83 -10.45 -4.62 2.93
CA ARG A 83 -10.29 -6.02 3.35
C ARG A 83 -9.13 -6.66 2.63
N MET A 84 -8.19 -7.20 3.41
CA MET A 84 -7.02 -7.91 2.89
C MET A 84 -7.03 -9.38 3.31
N LYS A 85 -6.48 -10.27 2.48
CA LYS A 85 -6.31 -11.69 2.78
C LYS A 85 -5.43 -11.86 4.02
N CYS A 86 -5.95 -12.61 4.99
CA CYS A 86 -5.29 -12.96 6.24
C CYS A 86 -5.27 -14.47 6.41
N THR A 87 -4.07 -15.05 6.44
CA THR A 87 -3.83 -16.48 6.69
C THR A 87 -3.64 -16.79 8.17
N VAL A 88 -3.59 -15.78 9.05
CA VAL A 88 -3.59 -15.99 10.50
C VAL A 88 -5.02 -16.16 10.97
N THR A 89 -5.29 -17.31 11.60
CA THR A 89 -6.57 -17.60 12.26
C THR A 89 -6.63 -16.93 13.65
N ASN A 90 -7.84 -16.82 14.22
CA ASN A 90 -8.04 -16.31 15.59
C ASN A 90 -7.29 -17.13 16.67
N ARG A 91 -6.86 -18.35 16.33
CA ARG A 91 -6.05 -19.21 17.21
C ARG A 91 -4.54 -19.06 16.98
N GLY A 92 -4.10 -18.08 16.19
CA GLY A 92 -2.70 -17.83 15.87
C GLY A 92 -2.05 -18.84 14.92
N ARG A 93 -2.85 -19.73 14.29
CA ARG A 93 -2.33 -20.69 13.29
C ARG A 93 -2.32 -20.06 11.91
N THR A 94 -1.24 -20.27 11.16
CA THR A 94 -1.13 -19.89 9.75
C THR A 94 -1.70 -20.99 8.87
N ILE A 95 -2.59 -20.63 7.95
CA ILE A 95 -3.18 -21.52 6.94
C ILE A 95 -2.70 -21.12 5.54
N ASN A 96 -3.09 -21.88 4.51
CA ASN A 96 -2.75 -21.53 3.14
C ASN A 96 -3.56 -20.31 2.63
N LEU A 97 -3.06 -19.66 1.59
CA LEU A 97 -3.70 -18.48 0.99
C LEU A 97 -5.08 -18.76 0.38
N LYS A 98 -5.35 -19.98 -0.09
CA LYS A 98 -6.65 -20.37 -0.65
C LYS A 98 -7.76 -20.43 0.40
N SER A 99 -7.38 -20.65 1.66
CA SER A 99 -8.28 -20.70 2.81
C SER A 99 -8.22 -19.42 3.65
N ALA A 100 -7.50 -18.39 3.19
CA ALA A 100 -7.37 -17.12 3.89
C ALA A 100 -8.74 -16.48 4.15
N SER A 101 -8.85 -15.82 5.29
CA SER A 101 -10.00 -14.99 5.64
C SER A 101 -9.79 -13.56 5.17
N TRP A 102 -10.86 -12.77 5.10
CA TRP A 102 -10.79 -11.33 4.84
C TRP A 102 -10.72 -10.58 6.17
N LYS A 103 -9.60 -9.88 6.41
CA LYS A 103 -9.42 -9.04 7.58
C LYS A 103 -9.55 -7.57 7.18
N VAL A 104 -10.41 -6.83 7.88
CA VAL A 104 -10.56 -5.39 7.69
C VAL A 104 -9.32 -4.69 8.24
N LEU A 105 -8.76 -3.79 7.44
CA LEU A 105 -7.65 -2.92 7.76
C LEU A 105 -8.14 -1.48 7.65
N HIS A 106 -7.74 -0.65 8.61
CA HIS A 106 -7.81 0.80 8.50
C HIS A 106 -6.52 1.27 7.85
N CYS A 107 -6.61 1.95 6.72
CA CYS A 107 -5.47 2.39 5.94
C CYS A 107 -5.36 3.90 6.03
N THR A 108 -4.33 4.36 6.74
CA THR A 108 -4.01 5.78 6.89
C THR A 108 -2.68 6.07 6.26
N GLY A 109 -2.56 7.18 5.53
CA GLY A 109 -1.39 7.37 4.71
C GLY A 109 -1.30 8.66 3.92
N HIS A 110 -0.24 8.77 3.14
CA HIS A 110 -0.04 9.87 2.21
C HIS A 110 0.38 9.40 0.83
N LEU A 111 -0.26 9.98 -0.19
CA LEU A 111 0.14 9.90 -1.58
C LEU A 111 1.29 10.87 -1.83
N LYS A 112 2.43 10.36 -2.28
CA LYS A 112 3.63 11.15 -2.60
C LYS A 112 4.04 10.92 -4.03
N VAL A 113 4.39 12.00 -4.71
CA VAL A 113 4.95 11.99 -6.07
C VAL A 113 6.45 12.17 -5.97
N TYR A 114 7.20 11.18 -6.42
CA TYR A 114 8.64 11.18 -6.48
C TYR A 114 9.07 11.47 -7.91
N ASN A 115 9.67 12.64 -8.11
CA ASN A 115 10.36 12.91 -9.37
C ASN A 115 11.61 12.02 -9.43
N SER A 116 11.73 11.23 -10.48
CA SER A 116 12.98 10.55 -10.82
C SER A 116 14.12 11.58 -10.85
N CYS A 117 15.22 11.26 -10.16
CA CYS A 117 16.37 12.15 -10.06
C CYS A 117 17.02 12.31 -11.45
N THR A 118 17.50 13.52 -11.74
CA THR A 118 18.14 13.98 -12.98
C THR A 118 19.13 13.00 -13.63
N PRO A 119 19.22 12.97 -14.98
CA PRO A 119 19.89 11.92 -15.73
C PRO A 119 21.39 11.91 -15.47
N ARG A 120 21.88 10.84 -14.84
CA ARG A 120 23.28 10.41 -14.99
C ARG A 120 23.33 9.16 -15.86
N GLY A 121 23.31 9.36 -17.17
CA GLY A 121 23.61 8.29 -18.15
C GLY A 121 22.70 8.26 -19.38
N LEU A 122 23.17 8.87 -20.47
CA LEU A 122 23.05 8.49 -21.90
C LEU A 122 21.73 8.00 -22.53
N CYS A 123 20.59 7.91 -21.85
CA CYS A 123 19.34 7.46 -22.46
C CYS A 123 18.20 8.47 -22.23
N GLY A 124 17.60 8.96 -23.32
CA GLY A 124 16.58 10.02 -23.33
C GLY A 124 15.19 9.65 -22.82
N PHE A 125 15.06 8.64 -21.95
CA PHE A 125 13.78 8.35 -21.31
C PHE A 125 13.54 9.33 -20.16
N LYS A 126 12.59 10.25 -20.33
CA LYS A 126 11.97 10.94 -19.19
C LYS A 126 11.19 9.88 -18.40
N GLU A 127 11.76 9.37 -17.31
CA GLU A 127 11.01 8.52 -16.38
C GLU A 127 9.85 9.31 -15.79
N HIS A 128 8.66 8.71 -15.78
CA HIS A 128 7.48 9.33 -15.19
C HIS A 128 7.63 9.45 -13.66
N PRO A 129 7.10 10.51 -13.03
CA PRO A 129 7.10 10.62 -11.58
C PRO A 129 6.41 9.42 -10.94
N LEU A 130 7.09 8.74 -10.02
CA LEU A 130 6.54 7.60 -9.28
C LEU A 130 5.57 8.12 -8.22
N THR A 131 4.30 7.76 -8.32
CA THR A 131 3.31 8.10 -7.30
C THR A 131 3.12 6.90 -6.39
N CYS A 132 3.32 7.10 -5.08
CA CYS A 132 3.22 6.02 -4.10
C CYS A 132 2.32 6.42 -2.93
N LEU A 133 1.47 5.50 -2.48
CA LEU A 133 0.71 5.60 -1.25
C LEU A 133 1.47 4.87 -0.13
N LEU A 134 1.91 5.63 0.87
CA LEU A 134 2.48 5.09 2.11
C LEU A 134 1.34 4.86 3.10
N MET A 135 1.05 3.62 3.47
CA MET A 135 0.03 3.24 4.45
C MET A 135 0.69 2.73 5.74
N ILE A 136 0.06 3.01 6.88
CA ILE A 136 0.45 2.59 8.23
C ILE A 136 -0.68 1.73 8.83
#